data_AF-A0A0J7MRD7-F1
#
_entry.id   AF-A0A0J7MRD7-F1
#
_cell.length_a   1.000
_cell.length_b   1.000
_cell.length_c   1.000
_cell.angle_alpha   90.00
_cell.angle_beta   90.00
_cell.angle_gamma   90.00
#
_symmetry.space_group_name_H-M   'P 1'
#
loop_
_entity.id
_entity.type
_entity.pdbx_description
1 polymer ?
#
loop_
_entity_poly.entity_id
_entity_poly.type
_entity_poly.pdbx_seq_one_letter_code
_entity_poly.pdbx_strand_id
1 'polypeptide(L)'
;MKEYKKWKTVERPKYLRKKGKGKRLKTIARFRCCNEWRGDEYWEENSKKEYRLCGGKEETLQHVVKECPETEVQGTMEETAMSEGGEGIEWMLKVSSIREKEMWGKERKMKQEEERREREVK
;
A
#
# COMPACT_ATOMS: atom_id res chain seq x y z
N MET A 1 -4.65 -27.58 -22.02
CA MET A 1 -5.49 -26.92 -20.99
C MET A 1 -5.43 -27.58 -19.59
N LYS A 2 -4.57 -28.58 -19.34
CA LYS A 2 -4.45 -29.23 -18.01
C LYS A 2 -3.38 -28.61 -17.11
N GLU A 3 -2.35 -27.95 -17.66
CA GLU A 3 -1.28 -27.33 -16.83
C GLU A 3 -1.71 -26.07 -16.07
N TYR A 4 -2.60 -25.24 -16.63
CA TYR A 4 -3.04 -24.02 -15.92
C TYR A 4 -3.73 -24.35 -14.58
N LYS A 5 -4.43 -25.50 -14.49
CA LYS A 5 -5.05 -25.97 -13.24
C LYS A 5 -3.99 -26.32 -12.20
N LYS A 6 -2.83 -26.86 -12.63
CA LYS A 6 -1.68 -27.16 -11.78
C LYS A 6 -1.03 -25.89 -11.24
N TRP A 7 -0.85 -24.86 -12.06
CA TRP A 7 -0.32 -23.55 -11.61
C TRP A 7 -1.25 -22.85 -10.62
N LYS A 8 -2.57 -23.09 -10.73
CA LYS A 8 -3.56 -22.60 -9.78
C LYS A 8 -3.44 -23.25 -8.38
N THR A 9 -2.73 -24.37 -8.25
CA THR A 9 -2.76 -25.21 -7.04
C THR A 9 -1.42 -25.91 -6.78
N VAL A 10 -0.40 -25.17 -6.35
CA VAL A 10 0.72 -25.78 -5.61
C VAL A 10 0.33 -25.89 -4.13
N GLU A 11 -0.22 -24.82 -3.54
CA GLU A 11 -1.03 -24.88 -2.31
C GLU A 11 -1.81 -23.57 -2.13
N ARG A 12 -2.98 -23.60 -1.47
CA ARG A 12 -3.71 -22.36 -1.13
C ARG A 12 -2.96 -21.64 -0.01
N PRO A 13 -2.56 -20.35 -0.19
CA PRO A 13 -1.91 -19.56 0.86
C PRO A 13 -2.67 -19.57 2.18
N LYS A 14 -1.96 -19.66 3.32
CA LYS A 14 -2.58 -19.74 4.65
C LYS A 14 -3.56 -18.61 4.96
N TYR A 15 -3.23 -17.36 4.62
CA TYR A 15 -4.13 -16.21 4.85
C TYR A 15 -5.48 -16.37 4.13
N LEU A 16 -5.52 -17.05 2.97
CA LEU A 16 -6.76 -17.31 2.24
C LEU A 16 -7.59 -18.44 2.87
N ARG A 17 -7.04 -19.27 3.74
CA ARG A 17 -7.78 -20.37 4.40
C ARG A 17 -8.70 -19.86 5.52
N LYS A 18 -8.42 -18.69 6.08
CA LYS A 18 -9.24 -18.04 7.13
C LYS A 18 -10.59 -17.62 6.53
N LYS A 19 -11.71 -18.01 7.16
CA LYS A 19 -13.08 -17.59 6.75
C LYS A 19 -13.33 -16.13 7.18
N GLY A 20 -13.96 -15.35 6.30
CA GLY A 20 -14.48 -14.00 6.62
C GLY A 20 -13.60 -12.81 6.17
N LYS A 21 -14.25 -11.64 6.07
CA LYS A 21 -13.73 -10.30 5.75
C LYS A 21 -12.99 -10.16 4.41
N GLY A 22 -13.74 -10.19 3.31
CA GLY A 22 -13.23 -10.00 1.95
C GLY A 22 -12.35 -8.76 1.75
N LYS A 23 -12.62 -7.63 2.43
CA LYS A 23 -11.75 -6.45 2.39
C LYS A 23 -10.34 -6.75 2.92
N ARG A 24 -10.21 -7.43 4.06
CA ARG A 24 -8.92 -7.80 4.65
C ARG A 24 -8.12 -8.74 3.75
N LEU A 25 -8.78 -9.77 3.21
CA LEU A 25 -8.13 -10.70 2.30
C LEU A 25 -7.64 -10.00 1.02
N LYS A 26 -8.43 -9.06 0.48
CA LYS A 26 -8.02 -8.22 -0.65
C LYS A 26 -6.81 -7.35 -0.32
N THR A 27 -6.80 -6.72 0.86
CA THR A 27 -5.66 -5.93 1.32
C THR A 27 -4.40 -6.79 1.40
N ILE A 28 -4.44 -7.95 2.07
CA ILE A 28 -3.28 -8.85 2.16
C ILE A 28 -2.79 -9.26 0.78
N ALA A 29 -3.70 -9.64 -0.13
CA ALA A 29 -3.34 -10.02 -1.48
C ALA A 29 -2.64 -8.88 -2.24
N ARG A 30 -3.15 -7.65 -2.17
CA ARG A 30 -2.55 -6.48 -2.83
C ARG A 30 -1.13 -6.21 -2.35
N PHE A 31 -0.91 -6.21 -1.03
CA PHE A 31 0.44 -6.02 -0.45
C PHE A 31 1.40 -7.13 -0.89
N ARG A 32 0.97 -8.40 -0.87
CA ARG A 32 1.81 -9.55 -1.27
C ARG A 32 2.10 -9.60 -2.76
N CYS A 33 1.21 -9.10 -3.60
CA CYS A 33 1.39 -9.01 -5.04
C CYS A 33 2.11 -7.73 -5.48
N CYS A 34 2.64 -6.95 -4.54
CA CYS A 34 3.33 -5.69 -4.79
C CYS A 34 2.48 -4.56 -5.39
N ASN A 35 1.16 -4.68 -5.39
CA ASN A 35 0.25 -3.64 -5.90
C ASN A 35 0.23 -2.37 -5.03
N GLU A 36 0.88 -2.39 -3.87
CA GLU A 36 0.93 -1.26 -2.94
C GLU A 36 2.24 -0.48 -2.99
N TRP A 37 3.18 -0.90 -3.84
CA TRP A 37 4.53 -0.32 -3.97
C TRP A 37 4.65 0.35 -5.34
N ARG A 38 4.60 1.68 -5.40
CA ARG A 38 4.75 2.40 -6.67
C ARG A 38 6.16 2.26 -7.27
N GLY A 39 7.16 1.97 -6.44
CA GLY A 39 8.51 1.67 -6.93
C GLY A 39 8.55 0.49 -7.91
N ASP A 40 7.66 -0.48 -7.72
CA ASP A 40 7.61 -1.68 -8.55
C ASP A 40 6.89 -1.46 -9.89
N GLU A 41 6.27 -0.29 -10.11
CA GLU A 41 5.59 0.08 -11.35
C GLU A 41 6.61 0.48 -12.43
N TYR A 42 7.22 -0.50 -13.10
CA TYR A 42 8.29 -0.27 -14.09
C TYR A 42 7.91 0.74 -15.19
N TRP A 43 6.65 0.79 -15.59
CA TRP A 43 6.13 1.67 -16.65
C TRP A 43 5.86 3.12 -16.21
N GLU A 44 5.96 3.43 -14.92
CA GLU A 44 5.62 4.76 -14.39
C GLU A 44 6.85 5.68 -14.34
N GLU A 45 6.62 6.99 -14.39
CA GLU A 45 7.68 8.00 -14.24
C GLU A 45 8.23 8.03 -12.81
N ASN A 46 9.55 8.18 -12.66
CA ASN A 46 10.23 8.16 -11.35
C ASN A 46 9.63 9.14 -10.33
N SER A 47 9.20 10.33 -10.76
CA SER A 47 8.55 11.33 -9.89
C SER A 47 7.25 10.83 -9.27
N LYS A 48 6.53 9.92 -9.94
CA LYS A 48 5.29 9.33 -9.44
C LYS A 48 5.53 8.10 -8.57
N LYS A 49 6.74 7.52 -8.63
CA LYS A 49 7.19 6.41 -7.77
C LYS A 49 7.61 6.86 -6.38
N GLU A 50 7.74 8.17 -6.15
CA GLU A 50 8.06 8.72 -4.84
C GLU A 50 7.02 8.34 -3.78
N TYR A 51 7.51 8.16 -2.55
CA TYR A 51 6.67 7.72 -1.46
C TYR A 51 5.60 8.73 -1.09
N ARG A 52 4.35 8.26 -1.06
CA ARG A 52 3.16 9.07 -0.81
C ARG A 52 3.18 9.87 0.49
N LEU A 53 3.91 9.40 1.52
CA LEU A 53 3.94 10.02 2.85
C LEU A 53 5.15 10.94 3.05
N CYS A 54 6.36 10.39 3.17
CA CYS A 54 7.53 11.22 3.49
C CYS A 54 8.18 11.90 2.28
N GLY A 55 7.83 11.52 1.04
CA GLY A 55 8.41 12.07 -0.19
C GLY A 55 9.92 11.77 -0.35
N GLY A 56 10.45 11.91 -1.57
CA GLY A 56 11.90 11.91 -1.81
C GLY A 56 12.63 10.56 -1.81
N LYS A 57 11.95 9.45 -1.49
CA LYS A 57 12.44 8.09 -1.74
C LYS A 57 11.41 7.29 -2.52
N GLU A 58 11.86 6.30 -3.28
CA GLU A 58 10.99 5.40 -4.04
C GLU A 58 10.12 4.55 -3.08
N GLU A 59 8.83 4.42 -3.39
CA GLU A 59 7.85 3.65 -2.62
C GLU A 59 8.07 2.14 -2.78
N THR A 60 9.13 1.63 -2.15
CA THR A 60 9.45 0.21 -2.09
C THR A 60 8.97 -0.42 -0.78
N LEU A 61 8.78 -1.74 -0.75
CA LEU A 61 8.48 -2.48 0.48
C LEU A 61 9.50 -2.17 1.58
N GLN A 62 10.79 -2.15 1.24
CA GLN A 62 11.86 -1.85 2.20
C GLN A 62 11.68 -0.47 2.82
N HIS A 63 11.44 0.54 1.99
CA HIS A 63 11.24 1.89 2.47
C HIS A 63 10.03 1.99 3.41
N VAL A 64 8.90 1.41 3.03
CA VAL A 64 7.64 1.51 3.79
C VAL A 64 7.72 0.78 5.13
N VAL A 65 8.35 -0.39 5.15
CA VAL A 65 8.42 -1.26 6.33
C VAL A 65 9.51 -0.80 7.31
N LYS A 66 10.68 -0.39 6.81
CA LYS A 66 11.87 -0.20 7.65
C LYS A 66 12.36 1.25 7.77
N GLU A 67 12.08 2.09 6.78
CA GLU A 67 12.75 3.39 6.68
C GLU A 67 11.82 4.57 6.87
N CYS A 68 10.52 4.40 6.65
CA CYS A 68 9.58 5.50 6.77
C CYS A 68 9.14 5.71 8.22
N PRO A 69 9.39 6.88 8.84
CA PRO A 69 8.99 7.16 10.21
C PRO A 69 7.47 7.02 10.48
N GLU A 70 6.64 7.23 9.44
CA GLU A 70 5.18 7.16 9.55
C GLU A 70 4.63 5.72 9.60
N THR A 71 5.37 4.79 9.00
CA THR A 71 4.91 3.41 8.76
C THR A 71 5.88 2.34 9.21
N GLU A 72 7.03 2.73 9.74
CA GLU A 72 8.06 1.82 10.24
C GLU A 72 7.47 0.87 11.27
N VAL A 73 7.90 -0.37 11.17
CA VAL A 73 7.56 -1.41 12.13
C VAL A 73 8.83 -1.84 12.82
N GLN A 74 8.79 -1.88 14.15
CA GLN A 74 9.92 -2.29 14.97
C GLN A 74 9.71 -3.70 15.53
N GLY A 75 10.82 -4.42 15.75
CA GLY A 75 10.82 -5.73 16.39
C GLY A 75 10.10 -6.80 15.57
N THR A 76 9.30 -7.64 16.24
CA THR A 76 8.58 -8.80 15.66
C THR A 76 7.57 -8.42 14.58
N MET A 77 7.24 -7.14 14.44
CA MET A 77 6.28 -6.66 13.45
C MET A 77 6.87 -6.61 12.04
N GLU A 78 8.19 -6.50 11.90
CA GLU A 78 8.88 -6.61 10.61
C GLU A 78 8.76 -8.02 10.02
N GLU A 79 8.92 -9.05 10.86
CA GLU A 79 8.81 -10.46 10.49
C GLU A 79 7.35 -10.88 10.24
N THR A 80 6.39 -10.24 10.92
CA THR A 80 4.97 -10.57 10.83
C THR A 80 4.18 -9.72 9.84
N ALA A 81 4.69 -8.57 9.40
CA ALA A 81 4.02 -7.69 8.44
C ALA A 81 3.65 -8.43 7.14
N MET A 82 4.52 -9.32 6.67
CA MET A 82 4.36 -10.08 5.42
C MET A 82 4.26 -11.60 5.65
N SER A 83 3.95 -12.04 6.87
CA SER A 83 3.80 -13.46 7.19
C SER A 83 2.71 -14.15 6.36
N GLU A 84 2.85 -15.46 6.16
CA GLU A 84 1.96 -16.25 5.29
C GLU A 84 0.51 -16.32 5.81
N GLY A 85 0.33 -16.24 7.13
CA GLY A 85 -0.97 -16.30 7.79
C GLY A 85 -1.75 -14.97 7.76
N GLY A 86 -1.13 -13.88 7.31
CA GLY A 86 -1.76 -12.55 7.24
C GLY A 86 -1.86 -11.86 8.60
N GLU A 87 -0.96 -12.17 9.53
CA GLU A 87 -0.90 -11.55 10.86
C GLU A 87 -0.65 -10.03 10.77
N GLY A 88 0.08 -9.57 9.74
CA GLY A 88 0.35 -8.15 9.46
C GLY A 88 -0.83 -7.29 8.96
N ILE A 89 -2.06 -7.82 8.90
CA ILE A 89 -3.20 -7.10 8.31
C ILE A 89 -3.50 -5.75 8.97
N GLU A 90 -3.37 -5.62 10.29
CA GLU A 90 -3.67 -4.36 10.98
C GLU A 90 -2.69 -3.27 10.57
N TRP A 91 -1.40 -3.62 10.42
CA TRP A 91 -0.40 -2.72 9.88
C TRP A 91 -0.71 -2.33 8.44
N MET A 92 -1.05 -3.29 7.56
CA MET A 92 -1.41 -2.99 6.17
C MET A 92 -2.60 -2.01 6.08
N LEU A 93 -3.62 -2.21 6.91
CA LEU A 93 -4.77 -1.30 6.99
C LEU A 93 -4.39 0.08 7.52
N LYS A 94 -3.50 0.15 8.52
CA LYS A 94 -2.94 1.42 9.03
C LYS A 94 -2.22 2.18 7.91
N VAL A 95 -1.33 1.51 7.18
CA VAL A 95 -0.60 2.08 6.04
C VAL A 95 -1.56 2.62 4.98
N SER A 96 -2.55 1.81 4.55
CA SER A 96 -3.56 2.26 3.59
C SER A 96 -4.35 3.47 4.11
N SER A 97 -4.73 3.47 5.39
CA SER A 97 -5.50 4.56 5.98
C SER A 97 -4.70 5.87 6.06
N ILE A 98 -3.43 5.82 6.43
CA ILE A 98 -2.57 7.01 6.47
C ILE A 98 -2.39 7.58 5.05
N ARG A 99 -2.13 6.70 4.06
CA ARG A 99 -2.04 7.10 2.65
C ARG A 99 -3.32 7.76 2.14
N GLU A 100 -4.49 7.19 2.44
CA GLU A 100 -5.80 7.76 2.07
C GLU A 100 -6.01 9.15 2.69
N LYS A 101 -5.66 9.34 3.97
CA LYS A 101 -5.76 10.63 4.65
C LYS A 101 -4.88 11.70 4.03
N GLU A 102 -3.62 11.38 3.73
CA GLU A 102 -2.71 12.31 3.07
C GLU A 102 -3.19 12.73 1.68
N MET A 103 -3.71 11.78 0.90
CA MET A 103 -4.30 12.08 -0.41
C MET A 103 -5.50 13.02 -0.30
N TRP A 104 -6.44 12.75 0.60
CA TRP A 104 -7.58 13.65 0.84
C TRP A 104 -7.16 15.02 1.39
N GLY A 105 -6.10 15.07 2.21
CA GLY A 105 -5.51 16.32 2.69
C GLY A 105 -4.97 17.18 1.54
N LYS A 106 -4.23 16.56 0.61
CA LYS A 106 -3.69 17.21 -0.60
C LYS A 106 -4.80 17.70 -1.52
N GLU A 107 -5.81 16.87 -1.81
CA GLU A 107 -6.97 17.25 -2.63
C GLU A 107 -7.74 18.44 -2.03
N ARG A 108 -7.95 18.45 -0.71
CA ARG A 108 -8.63 19.57 -0.03
C ARG A 108 -7.85 20.87 -0.14
N LYS A 109 -6.52 20.83 0.05
CA LYS A 109 -5.66 22.02 -0.10
C LYS A 109 -5.69 22.55 -1.52
N MET A 110 -5.63 21.67 -2.51
CA MET A 110 -5.69 22.04 -3.92
C MET A 110 -6.99 22.75 -4.28
N LYS A 111 -8.14 22.23 -3.80
CA LYS A 111 -9.44 22.88 -3.97
C LYS A 111 -9.51 24.25 -3.32
N GLN A 112 -9.00 24.39 -2.09
CA GLN A 112 -8.97 25.68 -1.40
C GLN A 112 -8.09 26.71 -2.12
N GLU A 113 -6.96 26.27 -2.69
CA GLU A 113 -6.06 27.14 -3.44
C GLU A 113 -6.65 27.56 -4.79
N GLU A 114 -7.33 26.64 -5.47
CA GLU A 114 -8.09 26.92 -6.70
C GLU A 114 -9.21 27.93 -6.43
N GLU A 115 -10.03 27.71 -5.39
CA GLU A 115 -11.06 28.67 -4.96
C GLU A 115 -10.47 30.03 -4.58
N ARG A 116 -9.27 30.07 -3.97
CA ARG A 116 -8.58 31.33 -3.63
C ARG A 116 -8.14 32.07 -4.89
N ARG A 117 -7.53 31.37 -5.86
CA ARG A 117 -7.10 31.95 -7.14
C ARG A 117 -8.29 32.48 -7.94
N GLU A 118 -9.42 31.78 -7.96
CA GLU A 118 -10.64 32.25 -8.61
C GLU A 118 -11.21 33.52 -7.98
N ARG A 119 -11.04 33.71 -6.66
CA ARG A 119 -11.42 34.96 -5.97
C ARG A 119 -10.45 36.10 -6.20
N GLU A 120 -9.16 35.83 -6.41
CA GLU A 120 -8.14 36.85 -6.71
C GLU A 120 -8.20 37.34 -8.16
N VAL A 121 -8.80 36.56 -9.07
CA VAL A 121 -8.98 36.90 -10.51
C VAL A 121 -10.32 37.60 -10.78
N LYS A 122 -11.25 37.62 -9.83
CA LYS A 122 -12.54 38.33 -9.90
C LYS A 122 -12.48 39.72 -9.30
#